data_AF-A0ABD1JBH1-F1
#
_entry.id   AF-A0ABD1JBH1-F1
#
_cell.length_a   1.000
_cell.length_b   1.000
_cell.length_c   1.000
_cell.angle_alpha   90.00
_cell.angle_beta   90.00
_cell.angle_gamma   90.00
#
_symmetry.space_group_name_H-M   'P 1'
#
loop_
_entity.id
_entity.type
_entity.pdbx_description
1 polymer ?
#
loop_
_entity_poly.entity_id
_entity_poly.type
_entity_poly.pdbx_seq_one_letter_code
_entity_poly.pdbx_strand_id
1 'polypeptide(L)'
;MCHTIGMCVSQILWQRSGRARLLSGFYVLGFSGDTVPALSHHQSLTMFLTLALLRKGIPGKQWIGKYRRPRPVTWQMKRNMVKHLEREAENEYWISRPYMTLDQERGHAAERRKQTFEGIQQARFVAKFPEHRSLEEHLGHLNTTKTWSS
;
A
#
# COMPACT_ATOMS: atom_id res chain seq x y z
N MET A 1 -28.74 28.50 25.94
CA MET A 1 -27.84 28.91 24.83
C MET A 1 -26.90 27.76 24.59
N CYS A 2 -27.23 26.92 23.61
CA CYS A 2 -26.51 25.69 23.26
C CYS A 2 -25.59 25.99 22.08
N HIS A 3 -24.29 25.74 22.24
CA HIS A 3 -23.39 25.61 21.10
C HIS A 3 -22.67 24.26 21.18
N THR A 4 -23.21 23.30 20.46
CA THR A 4 -22.61 22.02 20.10
C THR A 4 -21.69 22.25 18.89
N ILE A 5 -20.39 22.02 19.06
CA ILE A 5 -19.43 21.94 17.95
C ILE A 5 -19.15 20.45 17.72
N GLY A 6 -19.69 19.92 16.63
CA GLY A 6 -19.48 18.54 16.19
C GLY A 6 -18.08 18.38 15.59
N MET A 7 -17.32 17.43 16.14
CA MET A 7 -16.06 16.98 15.56
C MET A 7 -16.35 15.94 14.45
N CYS A 8 -16.00 16.29 13.22
CA CYS A 8 -16.07 15.42 12.06
C CYS A 8 -14.81 14.54 12.01
N VAL A 9 -14.93 13.29 12.46
CA VAL A 9 -13.89 12.26 12.31
C VAL A 9 -14.14 11.55 10.99
N SER A 10 -13.48 11.99 9.91
CA SER A 10 -13.49 11.26 8.64
C SER A 10 -12.50 10.11 8.68
N GLN A 11 -13.06 8.94 8.94
CA GLN A 11 -12.55 7.60 8.68
C GLN A 11 -12.07 7.46 7.23
N ILE A 12 -10.79 7.13 7.00
CA ILE A 12 -10.30 6.65 5.70
C ILE A 12 -10.03 5.15 5.83
N LEU A 13 -11.07 4.38 5.56
CA LEU A 13 -11.02 2.93 5.33
C LEU A 13 -10.79 2.73 3.82
N TRP A 14 -9.57 2.41 3.42
CA TRP A 14 -9.27 2.14 2.00
C TRP A 14 -9.65 0.71 1.65
N GLN A 15 -10.86 0.57 1.11
CA GLN A 15 -11.44 -0.68 0.65
C GLN A 15 -10.92 -1.02 -0.74
N ARG A 16 -10.29 -2.19 -0.83
CA ARG A 16 -9.67 -2.78 -2.01
C ARG A 16 -10.74 -3.54 -2.80
N SER A 17 -11.31 -2.95 -3.85
CA SER A 17 -12.13 -3.69 -4.81
C SER A 17 -11.80 -3.29 -6.25
N GLY A 18 -11.45 -4.30 -7.04
CA GLY A 18 -11.22 -4.18 -8.48
C GLY A 18 -12.51 -4.30 -9.28
N ARG A 19 -12.36 -3.98 -10.57
CA ARG A 19 -13.35 -3.95 -11.66
C ARG A 19 -14.06 -2.61 -11.85
N ALA A 20 -13.58 -1.84 -12.81
CA ALA A 20 -14.42 -0.98 -13.62
C ALA A 20 -14.33 -1.46 -15.08
N ARG A 21 -15.46 -1.98 -15.56
CA ARG A 21 -15.78 -2.29 -16.95
C ARG A 21 -16.48 -1.04 -17.47
N LEU A 22 -15.95 -0.39 -18.50
CA LEU A 22 -16.69 0.62 -19.25
C LEU A 22 -16.77 0.19 -20.71
N LEU A 23 -18.03 -0.03 -21.12
CA LEU A 23 -18.50 -0.18 -22.48
C LEU A 23 -18.94 1.19 -22.98
N SER A 24 -18.62 1.46 -24.26
CA SER A 24 -19.20 2.44 -25.21
C SER A 24 -18.04 3.15 -25.93
N GLY A 25 -17.93 3.26 -27.23
CA GLY A 25 -18.84 2.98 -28.33
C GLY A 25 -18.31 3.77 -29.55
N PHE A 26 -18.50 3.21 -30.75
CA PHE A 26 -18.54 3.89 -32.05
C PHE A 26 -17.33 4.72 -32.52
N TYR A 27 -16.66 4.24 -33.58
CA TYR A 27 -16.64 4.96 -34.85
C TYR A 27 -16.57 3.96 -36.01
N VAL A 28 -17.59 4.03 -36.87
CA VAL A 28 -17.71 3.33 -38.15
C VAL A 28 -17.02 4.19 -39.19
N LEU A 29 -16.02 3.64 -39.88
CA LEU A 29 -15.62 4.11 -41.21
C LEU A 29 -15.40 2.88 -42.08
N GLY A 30 -16.27 2.76 -43.08
CA GLY A 30 -16.27 1.66 -44.02
C GLY A 30 -15.07 1.69 -44.96
N PHE A 31 -14.60 0.50 -45.31
CA PHE A 31 -13.80 0.27 -46.50
C PHE A 31 -14.45 -0.86 -47.28
N SER A 32 -14.95 -0.52 -48.46
CA SER A 32 -15.52 -1.42 -49.45
C SER A 32 -14.46 -2.30 -50.09
N GLY A 33 -14.86 -3.51 -50.46
CA GLY A 33 -14.27 -4.29 -51.56
C GLY A 33 -12.95 -4.99 -51.25
N ASP A 34 -12.99 -6.31 -51.04
CA ASP A 34 -12.70 -7.25 -52.13
C ASP A 34 -12.73 -8.70 -51.62
N THR A 35 -13.57 -9.49 -52.25
CA THR A 35 -13.68 -10.94 -52.13
C THR A 35 -12.59 -11.63 -52.95
N VAL A 36 -11.69 -12.38 -52.32
CA VAL A 36 -10.94 -13.49 -52.97
C VAL A 36 -10.48 -14.51 -51.91
N PRO A 37 -10.17 -15.76 -52.28
CA PRO A 37 -11.03 -16.92 -52.10
C PRO A 37 -10.57 -17.84 -50.96
N ALA A 38 -11.46 -18.75 -50.56
CA ALA A 38 -11.15 -19.89 -49.71
C ALA A 38 -10.04 -20.75 -50.33
N LEU A 39 -8.87 -20.76 -49.70
CA LEU A 39 -7.79 -21.69 -49.96
C LEU A 39 -7.60 -22.58 -48.73
N SER A 40 -8.19 -23.76 -48.84
CA SER A 40 -7.69 -25.05 -48.37
C SER A 40 -6.86 -25.06 -47.08
N HIS A 41 -7.46 -25.65 -46.03
CA HIS A 41 -6.77 -26.29 -44.92
C HIS A 41 -5.65 -27.22 -45.43
N HIS A 42 -4.39 -26.77 -45.36
CA HIS A 42 -3.21 -27.61 -45.18
C HIS A 42 -1.96 -26.71 -44.98
N GLN A 43 -1.81 -26.15 -43.78
CA GLN A 43 -0.52 -25.65 -43.26
C GLN A 43 -0.39 -26.21 -41.85
N SER A 44 0.07 -27.46 -41.72
CA SER A 44 1.47 -27.82 -41.47
C SER A 44 2.01 -27.20 -40.18
N LEU A 45 2.46 -28.06 -39.27
CA LEU A 45 3.02 -27.77 -37.94
C LEU A 45 4.33 -26.94 -37.97
N THR A 46 4.56 -26.10 -38.98
CA THR A 46 5.87 -25.53 -39.36
C THR A 46 6.13 -24.10 -38.89
N MET A 47 5.16 -23.42 -38.26
CA MET A 47 5.35 -22.06 -37.71
C MET A 47 5.57 -22.01 -36.19
N PHE A 48 5.48 -23.12 -35.48
CA PHE A 48 5.74 -23.16 -34.04
C PHE A 48 7.21 -23.51 -33.73
N LEU A 49 7.75 -24.51 -34.44
CA LEU A 49 9.14 -24.95 -34.31
C LEU A 49 10.15 -23.90 -34.78
N THR A 50 9.84 -23.15 -35.84
CA THR A 50 10.70 -22.08 -36.37
C THR A 50 10.77 -20.88 -35.43
N LEU A 51 9.66 -20.52 -34.78
CA LEU A 51 9.63 -19.46 -33.74
C LEU A 51 10.32 -19.88 -32.43
N ALA A 52 10.30 -21.17 -32.08
CA ALA A 52 10.96 -21.69 -30.89
C ALA A 52 12.50 -21.74 -31.05
N LEU A 53 13.01 -22.07 -32.23
CA LEU A 53 14.45 -22.24 -32.50
C LEU A 53 15.19 -20.91 -32.74
N LEU A 54 14.52 -19.89 -33.28
CA LEU A 54 15.15 -18.60 -33.66
C LEU A 54 14.95 -17.49 -32.62
N ARG A 55 14.32 -17.77 -31.47
CA ARG A 55 14.14 -16.76 -30.42
C ARG A 55 15.46 -16.52 -29.69
N LYS A 56 16.04 -15.33 -29.90
CA LYS A 56 17.18 -14.83 -29.10
C LYS A 56 16.78 -14.70 -27.62
N GLY A 57 16.89 -15.80 -26.87
CA GLY A 57 16.69 -15.86 -25.43
C GLY A 57 17.91 -15.34 -24.69
N ILE A 58 17.68 -14.70 -23.53
CA ILE A 58 18.77 -14.31 -22.62
C ILE A 58 19.16 -15.56 -21.84
N PRO A 59 20.45 -15.96 -21.82
CA PRO A 59 20.87 -17.15 -21.08
C PRO A 59 20.69 -16.92 -19.57
N GLY A 60 20.06 -17.87 -18.88
CA GLY A 60 19.88 -17.84 -17.42
C GLY A 60 18.87 -16.81 -16.91
N LYS A 61 19.07 -16.30 -15.68
CA LYS A 61 18.15 -15.34 -15.03
C LYS A 61 18.33 -13.94 -15.62
N GLN A 62 17.24 -13.32 -16.09
CA GLN A 62 17.24 -12.05 -16.83
C GLN A 62 17.97 -10.86 -16.16
N TRP A 63 17.96 -10.79 -14.82
CA TRP A 63 18.46 -9.64 -14.05
C TRP A 63 19.71 -9.94 -13.20
N ILE A 64 20.28 -11.15 -13.33
CA ILE A 64 21.39 -11.64 -12.50
C ILE A 64 22.43 -12.33 -13.42
N GLY A 65 23.69 -12.42 -12.99
CA GLY A 65 24.75 -13.09 -13.76
C GLY A 65 25.49 -12.17 -14.74
N LYS A 66 26.29 -12.77 -15.64
CA LYS A 66 27.17 -12.05 -16.59
C LYS A 66 26.39 -11.40 -17.73
N TYR A 67 25.48 -12.14 -18.35
CA TYR A 67 24.72 -11.67 -19.52
C TYR A 67 23.28 -11.34 -19.10
N ARG A 68 23.03 -10.07 -18.75
CA ARG A 68 21.71 -9.57 -18.29
C ARG A 68 20.98 -8.83 -19.41
N ARG A 69 19.68 -8.59 -19.24
CA ARG A 69 18.94 -7.68 -20.12
C ARG A 69 19.36 -6.23 -19.87
N PRO A 70 19.76 -5.45 -20.89
CA PRO A 70 19.98 -4.02 -20.73
C PRO A 70 18.64 -3.33 -20.43
N ARG A 71 18.62 -2.48 -19.38
CA ARG A 71 17.46 -1.65 -19.03
C ARG A 71 17.79 -0.19 -19.40
N PRO A 72 17.32 0.32 -20.55
CA PRO A 72 17.58 1.70 -20.92
C PRO A 72 16.86 2.65 -19.94
N VAL A 73 17.52 3.75 -19.62
CA VAL A 73 16.93 4.79 -18.76
C VAL A 73 15.93 5.58 -19.57
N THR A 74 14.66 5.52 -19.19
CA THR A 74 13.60 6.27 -19.87
C THR A 74 13.59 7.73 -19.41
N TRP A 75 12.97 8.61 -20.20
CA TRP A 75 12.86 10.02 -19.83
C TRP A 75 12.02 10.22 -18.56
N GLN A 76 11.01 9.39 -18.29
CA GLN A 76 10.21 9.47 -17.06
C GLN A 76 11.07 9.22 -15.83
N MET A 77 12.00 8.25 -15.90
CA MET A 77 12.93 7.96 -14.81
C MET A 77 13.83 9.17 -14.51
N LYS A 78 14.33 9.84 -15.56
CA LYS A 78 15.13 11.07 -15.41
C LYS A 78 14.30 12.20 -14.78
N ARG A 79 13.09 12.45 -15.29
CA ARG A 79 12.18 13.47 -14.75
C ARG A 79 11.86 13.23 -13.27
N ASN A 80 11.56 11.98 -12.91
CA ASN A 80 11.24 11.62 -11.53
C ASN A 80 12.45 11.80 -10.60
N MET A 81 13.64 11.48 -11.10
CA MET A 81 14.88 11.72 -10.36
C MET A 81 15.11 13.20 -10.11
N VAL A 82 14.99 14.04 -11.15
CA VAL A 82 15.14 15.51 -11.00
C VAL A 82 14.15 16.05 -9.96
N LYS A 83 12.88 15.63 -10.03
CA LYS A 83 11.86 16.02 -9.03
C LYS A 83 12.21 15.56 -7.60
N HIS A 84 12.94 14.46 -7.45
CA HIS A 84 13.39 14.01 -6.14
C HIS A 84 14.53 14.88 -5.62
N LEU A 85 15.51 15.16 -6.48
CA LEU A 85 16.67 16.00 -6.17
C LEU A 85 16.24 17.44 -5.82
N GLU A 86 15.25 18.00 -6.52
CA GLU A 86 14.68 19.31 -6.20
C GLU A 86 14.11 19.34 -4.77
N ARG A 87 13.40 18.29 -4.35
CA ARG A 87 12.88 18.18 -2.99
C ARG A 87 13.97 18.00 -1.95
N GLU A 88 15.03 17.24 -2.27
CA GLU A 88 16.18 17.09 -1.37
C GLU A 88 16.87 18.43 -1.16
N ALA A 89 17.08 19.22 -2.23
CA ALA A 89 17.64 20.56 -2.14
C ALA A 89 16.76 21.51 -1.30
N GLU A 90 15.44 21.45 -1.46
CA GLU A 90 14.49 22.19 -0.61
C GLU A 90 14.60 21.76 0.86
N ASN A 91 14.66 20.46 1.13
CA ASN A 91 14.79 19.93 2.49
C ASN A 91 16.11 20.35 3.15
N GLU A 92 17.23 20.29 2.42
CA GLU A 92 18.54 20.73 2.89
C GLU A 92 18.51 22.20 3.30
N TYR A 93 17.87 23.06 2.50
CA TYR A 93 17.70 24.47 2.84
C TYR A 93 16.98 24.65 4.19
N TRP A 94 15.87 23.94 4.41
CA TRP A 94 15.09 24.06 5.65
C TRP A 94 15.81 23.48 6.88
N ILE A 95 16.59 22.41 6.71
CA ILE A 95 17.32 21.75 7.81
C ILE A 95 18.60 22.54 8.20
N SER A 96 19.15 23.34 7.29
CA SER A 96 20.42 24.05 7.50
C SER A 96 20.39 25.12 8.62
N ARG A 97 19.20 25.56 9.06
CA ARG A 97 19.03 26.68 10.00
C ARG A 97 18.34 26.25 11.29
N PRO A 98 19.06 25.64 12.23
CA PRO A 98 18.50 25.25 13.53
C PRO A 98 18.15 26.49 14.37
N TYR A 99 17.05 26.40 15.12
CA TYR A 99 16.59 27.46 16.02
C TYR A 99 17.38 27.52 17.34
N MET A 100 17.81 26.37 17.86
CA MET A 100 18.59 26.25 19.10
C MET A 100 19.95 25.63 18.80
N THR A 101 20.96 26.00 19.58
CA THR A 101 22.25 25.29 19.57
C THR A 101 22.16 24.00 20.35
N LEU A 102 23.09 23.07 20.12
CA LEU A 102 23.13 21.76 20.81
C LEU A 102 23.20 21.90 22.34
N ASP A 103 23.91 22.92 22.84
CA ASP A 103 24.02 23.18 24.27
C ASP A 103 22.68 23.62 24.88
N GLN A 104 21.87 24.37 24.13
CA GLN A 104 20.53 24.81 24.57
C GLN A 104 19.51 23.67 24.53
N GLU A 105 19.62 22.77 23.56
CA GLU A 105 18.73 21.61 23.45
C GLU A 105 18.95 20.61 24.60
N ARG A 106 20.17 20.57 25.15
CA ARG A 106 20.57 19.60 26.16
C ARG A 106 19.67 19.67 27.39
N GLY A 107 18.89 18.61 27.60
CA GLY A 107 18.08 18.43 28.81
C GLY A 107 16.69 19.09 28.78
N HIS A 108 16.37 19.93 27.80
CA HIS A 108 15.10 20.68 27.75
C HIS A 108 13.85 19.78 27.81
N ALA A 109 13.89 18.58 27.22
CA ALA A 109 12.77 17.64 27.19
C ALA A 109 12.98 16.36 28.05
N ALA A 110 13.97 16.36 28.96
CA ALA A 110 14.31 15.15 29.74
C ALA A 110 13.15 14.69 30.65
N GLU A 111 12.56 15.61 31.42
CA GLU A 111 11.49 15.32 32.37
C GLU A 111 10.24 14.78 31.66
N ARG A 112 9.83 15.39 30.54
CA ARG A 112 8.70 14.92 29.74
C ARG A 112 8.90 13.49 29.23
N ARG A 113 10.10 13.17 28.75
CA ARG A 113 10.44 11.81 28.28
C ARG A 113 10.40 10.81 29.42
N LYS A 114 10.90 11.18 30.61
CA LYS A 114 10.84 10.35 31.81
C LYS A 114 9.40 10.03 32.21
N GLN A 115 8.54 11.04 32.31
CA GLN A 115 7.13 10.86 32.65
C GLN A 115 6.39 9.98 31.63
N THR A 116 6.65 10.20 30.33
CA THR A 116 6.06 9.37 29.26
C THR A 116 6.52 7.92 29.37
N PHE A 117 7.81 7.71 29.66
CA PHE A 117 8.37 6.37 29.84
C PHE A 117 7.80 5.67 31.09
N GLU A 118 7.69 6.37 32.22
CA GLU A 118 7.07 5.85 33.44
C GLU A 118 5.60 5.49 33.21
N GLY A 119 4.84 6.33 32.52
CA GLY A 119 3.46 6.03 32.15
C GLY A 119 3.33 4.78 31.27
N ILE A 120 4.23 4.60 30.29
CA ILE A 120 4.26 3.39 29.46
C ILE A 120 4.61 2.16 30.31
N GLN A 121 5.56 2.27 31.23
CA GLN A 121 5.93 1.16 32.12
C GLN A 121 4.78 0.77 33.04
N GLN A 122 4.11 1.76 33.66
CA GLN A 122 2.95 1.54 34.51
C GLN A 122 1.81 0.89 33.73
N ALA A 123 1.48 1.41 32.54
CA ALA A 123 0.46 0.83 31.68
C ALA A 123 0.77 -0.63 31.29
N ARG A 124 2.04 -0.92 30.96
CA ARG A 124 2.48 -2.29 30.67
C ARG A 124 2.41 -3.20 31.88
N PHE A 125 2.75 -2.71 33.07
CA PHE A 125 2.68 -3.47 34.31
C PHE A 125 1.24 -3.82 34.66
N VAL A 126 0.33 -2.86 34.58
CA VAL A 126 -1.11 -3.06 34.80
C VAL A 126 -1.68 -4.03 33.77
N ALA A 127 -1.37 -3.85 32.48
CA ALA A 127 -1.87 -4.71 31.41
C ALA A 127 -1.34 -6.15 31.45
N LYS A 128 -0.18 -6.39 32.08
CA LYS A 128 0.37 -7.73 32.26
C LYS A 128 -0.43 -8.55 33.28
N PHE A 129 -1.12 -7.87 34.21
CA PHE A 129 -1.91 -8.55 35.22
C PHE A 129 -3.23 -9.05 34.60
N PRO A 130 -3.60 -10.33 34.78
CA PRO A 130 -4.89 -10.83 34.31
C PRO A 130 -6.05 -10.04 34.92
N GLU A 131 -7.15 -9.89 34.16
CA GLU A 131 -8.34 -9.21 34.68
C GLU A 131 -8.93 -9.94 35.89
N HIS A 132 -9.43 -9.15 36.84
CA HIS A 132 -10.11 -9.69 38.03
C HIS A 132 -11.42 -10.34 37.61
N ARG A 133 -11.65 -11.58 38.08
CA ARG A 133 -12.92 -12.28 37.89
C ARG A 133 -13.82 -12.08 39.10
N SER A 134 -15.06 -11.64 38.89
CA SER A 134 -16.02 -11.40 39.96
C SER A 134 -16.92 -12.62 40.20
N LEU A 135 -17.33 -12.83 41.45
CA LEU A 135 -18.31 -13.89 41.78
C LEU A 135 -19.69 -13.59 41.21
N GLU A 136 -20.04 -12.31 41.07
CA GLU A 136 -21.30 -11.86 40.48
C GLU A 136 -21.42 -12.32 39.03
N GLU A 137 -20.35 -12.19 38.23
CA GLU A 137 -20.31 -12.68 36.86
C GLU A 137 -20.55 -14.20 36.80
N HIS A 138 -20.00 -14.94 37.76
CA HIS A 138 -20.20 -16.39 37.83
C HIS A 138 -21.63 -16.78 38.26
N LEU A 139 -22.17 -16.12 39.30
CA LEU A 139 -23.51 -16.41 39.82
C LEU A 139 -24.63 -15.88 38.90
N GLY A 140 -24.36 -14.85 38.11
CA GLY A 140 -25.28 -14.31 37.11
C GLY A 140 -25.67 -15.36 36.06
N HIS A 141 -24.79 -16.33 35.79
CA HIS A 141 -25.08 -17.45 34.88
C HIS A 141 -26.28 -18.30 35.33
N LEU A 142 -26.51 -18.41 36.65
CA LEU A 142 -27.62 -19.20 37.22
C LEU A 142 -29.00 -18.60 36.91
N ASN A 143 -29.07 -17.33 36.53
CA ASN A 143 -30.33 -16.67 36.16
C ASN A 143 -30.90 -17.16 34.82
N THR A 144 -30.15 -17.93 34.04
CA THR A 144 -30.58 -18.47 32.73
C THR A 144 -31.77 -19.42 32.84
N THR A 145 -31.93 -20.10 33.98
CA THR A 145 -33.04 -21.03 34.24
C THR A 145 -34.22 -20.38 34.96
N LYS A 146 -34.22 -19.05 35.13
CA LYS A 146 -35.27 -18.34 35.85
C LYS A 146 -36.54 -18.28 35.00
N THR A 147 -37.56 -19.03 35.41
CA THR A 147 -38.90 -19.04 34.81
C THR A 147 -39.91 -18.31 35.70
N TRP A 148 -41.01 -17.87 35.11
CA TRP A 148 -42.15 -17.29 35.84
C TRP A 148 -43.06 -18.41 36.34
N SER A 149 -43.69 -18.23 37.50
CA SER A 149 -44.69 -19.18 38.02
C SER A 149 -45.91 -19.20 37.10
N SER A 150 -46.26 -20.40 36.62
CA SER A 150 -47.46 -20.63 35.80
C SER A 150 -48.72 -20.79 36.64
#